data_AF-A0AAJ1JCK6-F1
#
_entry.id   AF-A0AAJ1JCK6-F1
#
_cell.length_a   1.000
_cell.length_b   1.000
_cell.length_c   1.000
_cell.angle_alpha   90.00
_cell.angle_beta   90.00
_cell.angle_gamma   90.00
#
_symmetry.space_group_name_H-M   'P 1'
#
loop_
_entity.id
_entity.type
_entity.pdbx_description
1 polymer ?
#
loop_
_entity_poly.entity_id
_entity_poly.type
_entity_poly.pdbx_seq_one_letter_code
_entity_poly.pdbx_strand_id
1 'polypeptide(L)'
;MKDNQVNNKKPTDLYEIYRDVLALSENLVALAEAQQWEQLVAHETEYVYAVENLTQLTHEFEAHQPITDELVRLLHQIIENEQITKTHLQQHLDFLSKEMKQLDQKRALNNSYGQFNEPDTPITIKPIE
;
A
#
# COMPACT_ATOMS: atom_id res chain seq x y z
N MET A 1 36.21 45.55 -9.83
CA MET A 1 37.03 44.34 -9.72
C MET A 1 36.64 43.61 -8.45
N LYS A 2 36.50 42.27 -8.56
CA LYS A 2 36.05 41.27 -7.57
C LYS A 2 34.53 41.05 -7.52
N ASP A 3 34.02 40.31 -8.50
CA ASP A 3 33.84 38.84 -8.51
C ASP A 3 32.63 38.46 -7.64
N ASN A 4 31.44 38.35 -8.24
CA ASN A 4 30.93 37.09 -8.78
C ASN A 4 31.08 35.93 -7.80
N GLN A 5 30.01 35.61 -7.07
CA GLN A 5 29.30 34.34 -7.27
C GLN A 5 28.07 34.30 -6.38
N VAL A 6 26.92 34.45 -7.02
CA VAL A 6 25.65 33.90 -6.57
C VAL A 6 25.82 32.38 -6.63
N ASN A 7 26.41 31.77 -5.61
CA ASN A 7 26.51 30.33 -5.56
C ASN A 7 26.46 29.84 -4.11
N ASN A 8 25.24 29.62 -3.64
CA ASN A 8 24.93 28.43 -2.88
C ASN A 8 23.43 28.23 -3.05
N LYS A 9 23.06 27.63 -4.20
CA LYS A 9 22.03 26.60 -4.14
C LYS A 9 22.50 25.67 -3.04
N LYS A 10 21.92 25.80 -1.84
CA LYS A 10 22.16 24.86 -0.75
C LYS A 10 22.01 23.45 -1.36
N PRO A 11 22.91 22.51 -1.03
CA PRO A 11 22.65 21.12 -1.36
C PRO A 11 21.25 20.84 -0.83
N THR A 12 20.35 20.30 -1.65
CA THR A 12 19.03 19.83 -1.19
C THR A 12 19.27 19.11 0.13
N ASP A 13 18.79 19.69 1.24
CA ASP A 13 19.25 19.30 2.57
C ASP A 13 18.84 17.84 2.74
N LEU A 14 19.81 16.93 2.93
CA LEU A 14 19.51 15.49 3.06
C LEU A 14 18.41 15.27 4.11
N TYR A 15 18.43 16.09 5.14
CA TYR A 15 17.41 16.16 6.17
C TYR A 15 16.00 16.50 5.66
N GLU A 16 15.86 17.45 4.74
CA GLU A 16 14.56 17.81 4.14
C GLU A 16 14.00 16.63 3.35
N ILE A 17 14.84 15.92 2.60
CA ILE A 17 14.42 14.73 1.85
C ILE A 17 13.96 13.61 2.79
N TYR A 18 14.70 13.36 3.87
CA TYR A 18 14.28 12.39 4.90
C TYR A 18 12.95 12.76 5.55
N ARG A 19 12.76 14.05 5.84
CA ARG A 19 11.51 14.56 6.42
C ARG A 19 10.34 14.43 5.43
N ASP A 20 10.58 14.66 4.15
CA ASP A 20 9.56 14.52 3.11
C ASP A 20 9.14 13.06 2.94
N VAL A 21 10.10 12.12 2.92
CA VAL A 21 9.80 10.67 2.91
C VAL A 21 9.06 10.24 4.17
N LEU A 22 9.43 10.76 5.34
CA LEU A 22 8.71 10.49 6.59
C LEU A 22 7.25 10.98 6.49
N ALA A 23 7.02 12.22 6.04
CA ALA A 23 5.68 12.76 5.88
C ALA A 23 4.84 11.94 4.89
N LEU A 24 5.44 11.44 3.81
CA LEU A 24 4.80 10.51 2.89
C LEU A 24 4.44 9.18 3.58
N SER A 25 5.36 8.62 4.37
CA SER A 25 5.09 7.38 5.13
C SER A 25 3.94 7.55 6.14
N GLU A 26 3.88 8.69 6.84
CA GLU A 26 2.80 9.01 7.78
C GLU A 26 1.46 9.17 7.06
N ASN A 27 1.48 9.77 5.86
CA ASN A 27 0.29 9.87 5.02
C ASN A 27 -0.21 8.47 4.59
N LEU A 28 0.69 7.58 4.17
CA LEU A 28 0.33 6.20 3.82
C LEU A 28 -0.28 5.45 5.01
N VAL A 29 0.25 5.62 6.22
CA VAL A 29 -0.34 5.05 7.45
C VAL A 29 -1.76 5.60 7.66
N ALA A 30 -1.95 6.92 7.56
CA ALA A 30 -3.26 7.55 7.73
C ALA A 30 -4.28 7.06 6.69
N LEU A 31 -3.86 6.88 5.43
CA LEU A 31 -4.70 6.31 4.37
C LEU A 31 -5.05 4.84 4.64
N ALA A 32 -4.10 4.06 5.17
CA ALA A 32 -4.33 2.67 5.56
C ALA A 32 -5.33 2.56 6.71
N GLU A 33 -5.21 3.41 7.73
CA GLU A 33 -6.18 3.49 8.84
C GLU A 33 -7.56 3.94 8.36
N ALA A 34 -7.62 4.89 7.42
CA ALA A 34 -8.87 5.35 6.80
C ALA A 34 -9.47 4.37 5.79
N GLN A 35 -8.84 3.20 5.55
CA GLN A 35 -9.25 2.19 4.58
C GLN A 35 -9.36 2.72 3.14
N GLN A 36 -8.60 3.77 2.80
CA GLN A 36 -8.59 4.41 1.48
C GLN A 36 -7.57 3.74 0.55
N TRP A 37 -7.80 2.46 0.24
CA TRP A 37 -6.83 1.62 -0.48
C TRP A 37 -6.50 2.09 -1.90
N GLU A 38 -7.47 2.63 -2.64
CA GLU A 38 -7.20 3.15 -4.00
C GLU A 38 -6.23 4.34 -3.97
N GLN A 39 -6.36 5.22 -2.97
CA GLN A 39 -5.46 6.36 -2.80
C GLN A 39 -4.09 5.91 -2.31
N LEU A 40 -4.05 4.93 -1.41
CA LEU A 40 -2.80 4.33 -0.92
C LEU A 40 -1.97 3.74 -2.08
N VAL A 41 -2.60 2.99 -2.99
CA VAL A 41 -1.92 2.43 -4.18
C VAL A 41 -1.47 3.53 -5.14
N ALA A 42 -2.23 4.61 -5.30
CA ALA A 42 -1.83 5.73 -6.14
C ALA A 42 -0.56 6.42 -5.62
N HIS A 43 -0.43 6.57 -4.29
CA HIS A 43 0.75 7.17 -3.66
C HIS A 43 1.92 6.19 -3.46
N GLU A 44 1.72 4.87 -3.64
CA GLU A 44 2.79 3.87 -3.54
C GLU A 44 3.94 4.16 -4.51
N THR A 45 3.61 4.49 -5.77
CA THR A 45 4.63 4.75 -6.79
C THR A 45 5.46 6.00 -6.46
N GLU A 46 4.80 7.03 -5.94
CA GLU A 46 5.44 8.27 -5.49
C GLU A 46 6.36 8.01 -4.28
N TYR A 47 5.90 7.21 -3.32
CA TYR A 47 6.69 6.80 -2.17
C TYR A 47 7.93 5.98 -2.56
N VAL A 48 7.77 4.98 -3.44
CA VAL A 48 8.90 4.16 -3.93
C VAL A 48 9.93 5.03 -4.63
N TYR A 49 9.50 5.99 -5.46
CA TYR A 49 10.41 6.93 -6.11
C TYR A 49 11.13 7.83 -5.10
N ALA A 50 10.42 8.30 -4.06
CA ALA A 50 11.01 9.12 -3.01
C ALA A 50 12.05 8.36 -2.19
N VAL A 51 11.80 7.09 -1.88
CA VAL A 51 12.74 6.19 -1.18
C VAL A 51 13.96 5.84 -2.05
N GLU A 52 13.76 5.61 -3.35
CA GLU A 52 14.85 5.37 -4.30
C GLU A 52 15.78 6.59 -4.37
N ASN A 53 15.19 7.78 -4.53
CA ASN A 53 15.92 9.04 -4.55
C ASN A 53 16.68 9.27 -3.23
N LEU A 54 16.03 9.03 -2.09
CA LEU A 54 16.67 9.09 -0.78
C LEU A 54 17.86 8.15 -0.68
N THR A 55 17.73 6.91 -1.16
CA THR A 55 18.81 5.90 -1.11
C THR A 55 20.00 6.32 -1.96
N GLN A 56 19.74 6.83 -3.18
CA GLN A 56 20.79 7.32 -4.07
C GLN A 56 21.54 8.50 -3.44
N LEU A 57 20.80 9.48 -2.90
CA LEU A 57 21.37 10.66 -2.26
C LEU A 57 22.15 10.29 -1.00
N THR A 58 21.62 9.41 -0.15
CA THR A 58 22.34 8.94 1.05
C THR A 58 23.67 8.26 0.67
N HIS A 59 23.70 7.47 -0.41
CA HIS A 59 24.94 6.86 -0.88
C HIS A 59 25.97 7.89 -1.38
N GLU A 60 25.51 8.90 -2.11
CA GLU A 60 26.36 10.02 -2.56
C GLU A 60 26.88 10.86 -1.38
N PHE A 61 26.06 11.06 -0.33
CA PHE A 61 26.43 11.83 0.85
C PHE A 61 27.30 11.06 1.85
N GLU A 62 27.13 9.75 2.02
CA GLU A 62 27.97 8.90 2.88
C GLU A 62 29.45 8.96 2.46
N ALA A 63 29.72 9.14 1.16
CA ALA A 63 31.07 9.35 0.64
C ALA A 63 31.70 10.69 1.04
N HIS A 64 30.89 11.69 1.44
CA HIS A 64 31.33 13.07 1.66
C HIS A 64 31.13 13.57 3.10
N GLN A 65 30.17 13.03 3.86
CA GLN A 65 29.85 13.42 5.22
C GLN A 65 29.43 12.22 6.08
N PRO A 66 29.77 12.22 7.39
CA PRO A 66 29.35 11.17 8.29
C PRO A 66 27.83 11.22 8.54
N ILE A 67 27.19 10.05 8.47
CA ILE A 67 25.78 9.86 8.83
C ILE A 67 25.59 10.24 10.31
N THR A 68 24.59 11.06 10.59
CA THR A 68 24.26 11.50 11.95
C THR A 68 23.24 10.58 12.61
N ASP A 69 23.28 10.47 13.94
CA ASP A 69 22.31 9.70 14.72
C ASP A 69 20.85 10.15 14.50
N GLU A 70 20.64 11.41 14.13
CA GLU A 70 19.31 11.95 13.84
C GLU A 70 18.72 11.36 12.55
N LEU A 71 19.53 11.25 11.49
CA LEU A 71 19.12 10.62 10.23
C LEU A 71 18.78 9.13 10.43
N VAL A 72 19.54 8.43 11.28
CA VAL A 72 19.26 7.04 11.64
C VAL A 72 17.91 6.91 12.37
N ARG A 73 17.58 7.85 13.27
CA ARG A 73 16.26 7.86 13.93
C ARG A 73 15.12 8.09 12.95
N LEU A 74 15.26 9.03 12.02
CA LEU A 74 14.26 9.27 10.98
C LEU A 74 14.05 8.03 10.10
N LEU A 75 15.13 7.36 9.71
CA LEU A 75 15.07 6.12 8.95
C LEU A 75 14.34 5.00 9.71
N HIS A 76 14.60 4.85 11.01
CA HIS A 76 13.87 3.90 11.84
C HIS A 76 12.37 4.21 11.92
N GLN A 77 11.98 5.48 12.02
CA GLN A 77 10.57 5.88 12.02
C GLN A 77 9.89 5.55 10.69
N ILE A 78 10.56 5.81 9.56
CA ILE A 78 10.06 5.44 8.23
C ILE A 78 9.83 3.92 8.15
N ILE A 79 10.79 3.12 8.60
CA ILE A 79 10.69 1.65 8.61
C ILE A 79 9.54 1.16 9.50
N GLU A 80 9.34 1.78 10.67
CA GLU A 80 8.22 1.46 11.56
C GLU A 80 6.87 1.75 10.89
N ASN A 81 6.74 2.92 10.26
CA ASN A 81 5.55 3.31 9.51
C ASN A 81 5.25 2.35 8.34
N GLU A 82 6.28 1.88 7.64
CA GLU A 82 6.13 0.86 6.59
C GLU A 82 5.60 -0.46 7.15
N GLN A 83 6.11 -0.93 8.30
CA GLN A 83 5.65 -2.16 8.93
C GLN A 83 4.18 -2.08 9.33
N ILE A 84 3.75 -0.93 9.86
CA ILE A 84 2.36 -0.67 10.21
C ILE A 84 1.49 -0.72 8.96
N THR A 85 1.84 0.05 7.92
CA THR A 85 1.11 0.09 6.64
C THR A 85 0.97 -1.30 6.02
N LYS A 86 2.06 -2.08 6.00
CA LYS A 86 2.07 -3.46 5.50
C LYS A 86 1.15 -4.39 6.29
N THR A 87 1.14 -4.25 7.61
CA THR A 87 0.27 -5.05 8.49
C THR A 87 -1.21 -4.76 8.20
N HIS A 88 -1.58 -3.47 8.07
CA HIS A 88 -2.93 -3.07 7.71
C HIS A 88 -3.35 -3.60 6.34
N LEU A 89 -2.47 -3.51 5.34
CA LEU A 89 -2.74 -4.00 4.00
C LEU A 89 -2.93 -5.52 3.96
N GLN A 90 -2.11 -6.26 4.72
CA GLN A 90 -2.25 -7.72 4.85
C GLN A 90 -3.56 -8.11 5.53
N GLN A 91 -3.94 -7.43 6.62
CA GLN A 91 -5.24 -7.67 7.28
C GLN A 91 -6.42 -7.41 6.35
N HIS A 92 -6.35 -6.37 5.52
CA HIS A 92 -7.37 -6.07 4.53
C HIS A 92 -7.47 -7.15 3.44
N LEU A 93 -6.32 -7.63 2.93
CA LEU A 93 -6.28 -8.74 1.98
C LEU A 93 -6.85 -10.04 2.57
N ASP A 94 -6.55 -10.34 3.83
CA ASP A 94 -7.11 -11.50 4.53
C ASP A 94 -8.63 -11.40 4.69
N PHE A 95 -9.14 -10.20 5.00
CA PHE A 95 -10.56 -9.92 5.05
C PHE A 95 -11.23 -10.13 3.68
N LEU A 96 -10.69 -9.53 2.61
CA LEU A 96 -11.21 -9.71 1.24
C LEU A 96 -11.19 -11.18 0.80
N SER A 97 -10.11 -11.91 1.11
CA SER A 97 -9.98 -13.34 0.81
C SER A 97 -11.05 -14.17 1.52
N LYS A 98 -11.34 -13.85 2.78
CA LYS A 98 -12.40 -14.50 3.56
C LYS A 98 -13.79 -14.19 2.97
N GLU A 99 -14.06 -12.93 2.63
CA GLU A 99 -15.33 -12.54 2.01
C GLU A 99 -15.54 -13.20 0.64
N MET A 100 -14.49 -13.27 -0.20
CA MET A 100 -14.55 -14.00 -1.47
C MET A 100 -14.89 -15.49 -1.26
N LYS A 101 -14.24 -16.16 -0.31
CA LYS A 101 -14.54 -17.58 0.01
C LYS A 101 -15.98 -17.77 0.44
N GLN A 102 -16.53 -16.86 1.25
CA GLN A 102 -17.93 -16.90 1.65
C GLN A 102 -18.87 -16.65 0.46
N LEU A 103 -18.52 -15.72 -0.42
CA LEU A 103 -19.30 -15.42 -1.62
C LEU A 103 -19.32 -16.59 -2.60
N ASP A 104 -18.20 -17.28 -2.78
CA ASP A 104 -18.11 -18.49 -3.60
C ASP A 104 -18.92 -19.64 -3.00
N GLN A 105 -18.90 -19.83 -1.67
CA GLN A 105 -19.79 -20.77 -1.00
C GLN A 105 -21.26 -20.40 -1.20
N LYS A 106 -21.63 -19.12 -1.07
CA LYS A 106 -22.99 -18.64 -1.34
C LYS A 106 -23.39 -18.85 -2.80
N ARG A 107 -22.51 -18.60 -3.77
CA ARG A 107 -22.75 -18.89 -5.19
C ARG A 107 -22.91 -20.38 -5.45
N ALA A 108 -22.08 -21.22 -4.85
CA ALA A 108 -22.18 -22.67 -4.98
C ALA A 108 -23.51 -23.20 -4.41
N LEU A 109 -23.92 -22.72 -3.23
CA LEU A 109 -25.22 -23.05 -2.65
C LEU A 109 -26.37 -22.51 -3.53
N ASN A 110 -26.32 -21.25 -3.93
CA ASN A 110 -27.35 -20.64 -4.76
C ASN A 110 -27.48 -21.32 -6.14
N ASN A 111 -26.38 -21.73 -6.75
CA ASN A 111 -26.39 -22.51 -7.99
C ASN A 111 -26.97 -23.91 -7.78
N SER A 112 -26.59 -24.57 -6.69
CA SER A 112 -27.10 -25.90 -6.34
C SER A 112 -28.61 -25.88 -6.10
N TYR A 113 -29.13 -24.88 -5.38
CA TYR A 113 -30.58 -24.74 -5.12
C TYR A 113 -31.34 -24.05 -6.26
N GLY A 114 -30.70 -23.22 -7.08
CA GLY A 114 -31.28 -22.57 -8.26
C GLY A 114 -31.61 -23.55 -9.38
N GLN A 115 -30.89 -24.67 -9.48
CA GLN A 115 -31.19 -25.78 -10.39
C GLN A 115 -32.46 -26.58 -10.01
N PHE A 116 -32.92 -26.49 -8.75
CA PHE A 116 -34.15 -27.18 -8.31
C PHE A 116 -35.42 -26.32 -8.46
N ASN A 117 -35.30 -25.05 -8.87
CA ASN A 117 -36.43 -24.15 -9.07
C ASN A 117 -36.89 -24.07 -10.54
N GLU A 118 -36.34 -24.90 -11.43
CA GLU A 118 -37.05 -25.21 -12.68
C GLU A 118 -38.27 -26.06 -12.29
N PRO A 119 -39.51 -25.58 -12.51
CA PRO A 119 -40.69 -26.34 -12.17
C PRO A 119 -40.67 -27.60 -13.03
N ASP A 120 -40.44 -28.74 -12.36
CA ASP A 120 -40.70 -30.08 -12.84
C ASP A 120 -41.94 -30.04 -13.75
N THR A 121 -41.72 -30.20 -15.05
CA THR A 121 -42.80 -30.55 -15.94
C THR A 121 -43.49 -31.77 -15.32
N PRO A 122 -44.81 -31.71 -15.04
CA PRO A 122 -45.47 -32.74 -14.26
C PRO A 122 -45.29 -34.08 -14.96
N ILE A 123 -44.61 -35.00 -14.27
CA ILE A 123 -44.48 -36.40 -14.68
C ILE A 123 -45.90 -36.95 -14.76
N THR A 124 -46.48 -36.93 -15.96
CA THR A 124 -47.78 -37.54 -16.24
C THR A 124 -47.56 -39.05 -16.24
N ILE A 125 -47.71 -39.66 -15.06
CA ILE A 125 -47.76 -41.11 -14.93
C ILE A 125 -49.16 -41.52 -15.39
N LYS A 126 -49.28 -41.99 -16.63
CA LYS A 126 -50.51 -42.68 -17.07
C LYS A 126 -50.63 -44.00 -16.32
N PRO A 127 -51.81 -44.32 -15.75
CA PRO A 127 -52.05 -45.63 -15.17
C PRO A 127 -52.01 -46.69 -16.28
N ILE A 128 -51.37 -47.82 -15.96
CA ILE A 128 -51.22 -48.97 -16.84
C ILE A 128 -52.51 -49.80 -16.69
N GLU A 129 -53.31 -49.93 -17.76
CA GLU A 129 -54.36 -50.94 -17.91
C GLU A 129 -53.76 -52.30 -18.31
#